data_AF-A0A7Y3BG99-F1
#
_entry.id   AF-A0A7Y3BG99-F1
#
_cell.length_a   1.000
_cell.length_b   1.000
_cell.length_c   1.000
_cell.angle_alpha   90.00
_cell.angle_beta   90.00
_cell.angle_gamma   90.00
#
_symmetry.space_group_name_H-M   'P 1'
#
loop_
_entity.id
_entity.type
_entity.pdbx_description
1 polymer ?
#
loop_
_entity_poly.entity_id
_entity_poly.type
_entity_poly.pdbx_seq_one_letter_code
_entity_poly.pdbx_strand_id
1 'polypeptide(L)'
;VGGGTHSEYWLRALATTLEVPLMLPDAAELGGAFGAARLGMMAATGDLSIANEPPVARVVEPDFALTEAFREAHESHRKAAAFLKDYS
;
A
#
# COMPACT_ATOMS: atom_id res chain seq x y z
N VAL A 1 -4.69 1.28 -1.30
CA VAL A 1 -5.63 2.42 -1.45
C VAL A 1 -4.86 3.65 -1.94
N GLY A 2 -5.56 4.68 -2.40
CA GLY A 2 -4.97 5.95 -2.88
C GLY A 2 -4.57 5.91 -4.36
N GLY A 3 -4.52 7.06 -5.03
CA GLY A 3 -4.41 7.15 -6.49
C GLY A 3 -3.20 6.44 -7.13
N GLY A 4 -2.14 6.17 -6.36
CA GLY A 4 -1.00 5.37 -6.82
C GLY A 4 -1.36 3.90 -7.15
N THR A 5 -2.46 3.37 -6.62
CA THR A 5 -2.87 1.97 -6.87
C THR A 5 -3.42 1.71 -8.27
N HIS A 6 -3.62 2.74 -9.10
CA HIS A 6 -3.99 2.53 -10.50
C HIS A 6 -2.79 2.11 -11.38
N SER A 7 -1.56 2.35 -10.92
CA SER A 7 -0.36 1.96 -11.67
C SER A 7 0.07 0.54 -11.31
N GLU A 8 -0.11 -0.40 -12.23
CA GLU A 8 0.34 -1.77 -12.05
C GLU A 8 1.86 -1.89 -11.90
N TYR A 9 2.60 -1.10 -12.68
CA TYR A 9 4.05 -1.04 -12.56
C TYR A 9 4.48 -0.59 -11.16
N TRP A 10 3.84 0.46 -10.63
CA TRP A 10 4.13 0.96 -9.29
C TRP A 10 3.87 -0.10 -8.21
N LEU A 11 2.76 -0.83 -8.32
CA LEU A 11 2.43 -1.90 -7.39
C LEU A 11 3.42 -3.06 -7.45
N ARG A 12 3.83 -3.49 -8.65
CA ARG A 12 4.84 -4.55 -8.81
C ARG A 12 6.20 -4.13 -8.27
N ALA A 13 6.61 -2.89 -8.53
CA ALA A 13 7.84 -2.32 -7.99
C ALA A 13 7.83 -2.35 -6.44
N LEU A 14 6.72 -1.93 -5.82
CA LEU A 14 6.56 -1.96 -4.36
C LEU A 14 6.55 -3.39 -3.81
N ALA A 15 5.75 -4.29 -4.37
CA ALA A 15 5.68 -5.69 -3.93
C ALA A 15 7.05 -6.38 -3.99
N THR A 16 7.81 -6.10 -5.06
CA THR A 16 9.16 -6.64 -5.28
C THR A 16 10.18 -6.06 -4.33
N THR A 17 10.15 -4.73 -4.11
CA THR A 17 11.10 -4.05 -3.22
C THR A 17 10.90 -4.45 -1.77
N LEU A 18 9.64 -4.63 -1.36
CA LEU A 18 9.27 -4.98 0.01
C LEU A 18 9.23 -6.50 0.25
N GLU A 19 9.36 -7.29 -0.82
CA GLU A 19 9.28 -8.76 -0.78
C GLU A 19 7.99 -9.29 -0.12
N VAL A 20 6.88 -8.56 -0.27
CA VAL A 20 5.57 -8.93 0.30
C VAL A 20 4.45 -8.78 -0.75
N PRO A 21 3.46 -9.69 -0.77
CA PRO A 21 2.29 -9.54 -1.61
C PRO A 21 1.47 -8.30 -1.24
N LEU A 22 0.96 -7.58 -2.24
CA LEU A 22 0.08 -6.44 -2.04
C LEU A 22 -1.36 -6.81 -2.37
N MET A 23 -2.25 -6.69 -1.39
CA MET A 23 -3.69 -6.90 -1.56
C MET A 23 -4.40 -5.60 -1.93
N LEU A 24 -5.11 -5.60 -3.04
CA LEU A 24 -5.95 -4.48 -3.48
C LEU A 24 -7.41 -4.80 -3.16
N PRO A 25 -8.08 -3.99 -2.31
CA PRO A 25 -9.49 -4.16 -2.03
C PRO A 25 -10.36 -3.64 -3.18
N ASP A 26 -11.52 -4.25 -3.38
CA ASP A 26 -12.50 -3.87 -4.43
C ASP A 26 -13.07 -2.46 -4.23
N ALA A 27 -13.02 -1.96 -2.99
CA ALA A 27 -13.51 -0.66 -2.56
C ALA A 27 -12.38 0.37 -2.34
N ALA A 28 -11.23 0.24 -3.00
CA ALA A 28 -10.06 1.08 -2.74
C ALA A 28 -10.31 2.60 -2.87
N GLU A 29 -11.28 2.99 -3.70
CA GLU A 29 -11.68 4.37 -3.97
C GLU A 29 -12.51 5.02 -2.84
N LEU A 30 -13.16 4.21 -2.00
CA LEU A 30 -14.08 4.69 -0.96
C LEU A 30 -13.33 5.30 0.24
N GLY A 31 -12.04 4.97 0.40
CA GLY A 31 -11.05 5.68 1.21
C GLY A 31 -11.49 6.06 2.63
N GLY A 32 -10.98 7.20 3.11
CA GLY A 32 -11.24 7.69 4.47
C GLY A 32 -12.69 8.12 4.72
N ALA A 33 -13.41 8.57 3.68
CA ALA A 33 -14.81 8.98 3.81
C ALA A 33 -15.72 7.80 4.18
N PHE A 34 -15.50 6.62 3.59
CA PHE A 34 -16.22 5.41 3.95
C PHE A 34 -15.86 4.89 5.34
N GLY A 35 -14.61 5.06 5.76
CA GLY A 35 -14.19 4.83 7.14
C GLY A 35 -14.96 5.71 8.14
N ALA A 36 -15.10 7.01 7.86
CA ALA A 36 -15.87 7.92 8.69
C ALA A 36 -17.37 7.55 8.75
N ALA A 37 -17.96 7.13 7.62
CA ALA A 37 -19.34 6.66 7.59
C ALA A 37 -19.55 5.41 8.46
N ARG A 38 -18.61 4.43 8.42
CA ARG A 38 -18.63 3.25 9.27
C ARG A 38 -18.54 3.59 10.76
N LEU A 39 -17.70 4.56 11.13
CA LEU A 39 -17.64 5.05 12.51
C LEU A 39 -18.97 5.66 12.97
N GLY A 40 -19.64 6.43 12.11
CA GLY A 40 -20.98 6.95 12.39
C GLY A 40 -22.02 5.84 12.60
N MET A 41 -21.98 4.78 11.78
CA MET A 41 -22.85 3.62 11.93
C MET A 41 -22.61 2.87 13.24
N MET A 42 -21.35 2.67 13.64
CA MET A 42 -21.00 2.05 14.92
C MET A 42 -21.50 2.88 16.10
N ALA A 43 -21.34 4.21 16.05
CA ALA A 43 -21.82 5.09 17.11
C ALA A 43 -23.36 5.05 17.24
N ALA A 44 -24.09 4.92 16.12
CA ALA A 44 -25.54 4.87 16.12
C ALA A 44 -26.12 3.51 16.56
N THR A 45 -25.43 2.41 16.27
CA THR A 45 -25.96 1.04 16.45
C THR A 45 -25.31 0.27 17.60
N GLY A 46 -24.11 0.68 18.03
CA GLY A 46 -23.26 -0.09 18.94
C GLY A 46 -22.61 -1.33 18.30
N ASP A 47 -22.85 -1.60 17.02
CA ASP A 47 -22.34 -2.77 16.33
C ASP A 47 -20.95 -2.53 15.74
N LEU A 48 -19.95 -3.22 16.31
CA LEU A 48 -18.56 -3.14 15.87
C LEU A 48 -18.25 -4.06 14.68
N SER A 49 -19.13 -5.00 14.34
CA SER A 49 -18.92 -5.95 13.24
C SER A 49 -18.90 -5.27 11.85
N ILE A 50 -19.37 -4.02 11.78
CA ILE A 50 -19.37 -3.14 10.61
C ILE A 50 -17.94 -2.84 10.10
N ALA A 51 -16.91 -2.98 10.95
CA ALA A 51 -15.49 -2.82 10.57
C ALA A 51 -14.91 -4.07 9.87
N ASN A 52 -15.65 -4.70 8.97
CA ASN A 52 -15.15 -5.89 8.29
C ASN A 52 -14.15 -5.54 7.17
N GLU A 53 -13.19 -6.44 6.96
CA GLU A 53 -12.26 -6.36 5.84
C GLU A 53 -13.03 -6.39 4.51
N PRO A 54 -12.75 -5.47 3.58
CA PRO A 54 -13.37 -5.49 2.27
C PRO A 54 -12.85 -6.66 1.43
N PRO A 55 -13.64 -7.18 0.48
CA PRO A 55 -13.18 -8.19 -0.46
C PRO A 55 -11.91 -7.75 -1.20
N VAL A 56 -10.98 -8.69 -1.37
CA VAL A 56 -9.76 -8.49 -2.17
C VAL A 56 -10.11 -8.67 -3.64
N ALA A 57 -9.90 -7.63 -4.44
CA ALA A 57 -10.11 -7.66 -5.88
C ALA A 57 -8.90 -8.27 -6.62
N ARG A 58 -7.69 -7.97 -6.15
CA ARG A 58 -6.45 -8.45 -6.77
C ARG A 58 -5.33 -8.57 -5.76
N VAL A 59 -4.46 -9.57 -5.94
CA VAL A 59 -3.16 -9.67 -5.25
C VAL A 59 -2.05 -9.40 -6.27
N VAL A 60 -1.08 -8.58 -5.89
CA VAL A 60 0.15 -8.35 -6.67
C VAL A 60 1.31 -9.02 -5.96
N GLU A 61 1.87 -10.05 -6.58
CA GLU A 61 2.99 -10.81 -6.05
C GLU A 61 4.34 -10.11 -6.26
N PRO A 62 5.34 -10.36 -5.41
CA PRO A 62 6.72 -9.96 -5.66
C PRO A 62 7.28 -10.64 -6.92
N ASP A 63 8.06 -9.89 -7.69
CA ASP A 63 8.86 -10.45 -8.79
C ASP A 63 10.26 -10.82 -8.25
N PHE A 64 10.39 -12.04 -7.74
CA PHE A 64 11.62 -12.50 -7.10
C PHE A 64 12.85 -12.49 -8.02
N ALA A 65 12.66 -12.47 -9.35
CA ALA A 65 13.77 -12.33 -10.29
C ALA A 65 14.39 -10.92 -10.28
N LEU A 66 13.65 -9.92 -9.78
CA LEU A 66 14.06 -8.52 -9.76
C LEU A 66 14.44 -8.02 -8.35
N THR A 67 14.17 -8.80 -7.30
CA THR A 67 14.41 -8.41 -5.90
C THR A 67 15.82 -7.88 -5.66
N GLU A 68 16.86 -8.55 -6.17
CA GLU A 68 18.24 -8.12 -5.95
C GLU A 68 18.53 -6.76 -6.62
N ALA A 69 18.07 -6.57 -7.86
CA ALA A 69 18.23 -5.31 -8.57
C ALA A 69 17.49 -4.16 -7.86
N PHE A 70 16.30 -4.42 -7.32
CA PHE A 70 15.56 -3.44 -6.52
C PHE A 70 16.25 -3.13 -5.19
N ARG A 71 16.86 -4.12 -4.55
CA ARG A 71 17.63 -3.95 -3.31
C ARG A 71 18.84 -3.03 -3.53
N GLU A 72 19.63 -3.29 -4.55
CA GLU A 72 20.79 -2.45 -4.91
C GLU A 72 20.38 -1.00 -5.22
N ALA A 73 19.30 -0.82 -5.99
CA ALA A 73 18.77 0.49 -6.32
C ALA A 73 18.26 1.23 -5.07
N HIS A 74 17.55 0.54 -4.18
CA HIS A 74 17.05 1.10 -2.92
C HIS A 74 18.19 1.51 -1.98
N GLU A 75 19.25 0.71 -1.87
CA GLU A 75 20.43 1.07 -1.08
C GLU A 75 21.12 2.33 -1.62
N SER A 76 21.27 2.42 -2.93
CA SER A 76 21.85 3.60 -3.60
C SER A 76 21.01 4.85 -3.35
N HIS A 77 19.69 4.74 -3.44
CA HIS A 77 18.76 5.81 -3.11
C HIS A 77 18.91 6.27 -1.65
N ARG A 78 18.94 5.33 -0.70
CA ARG A 78 19.10 5.63 0.72
C ARG A 78 20.41 6.36 1.03
N LYS A 79 21.52 5.93 0.40
CA LYS A 79 22.84 6.60 0.54
C LYS A 79 22.79 8.03 0.01
N ALA A 80 22.18 8.25 -1.16
CA ALA A 80 22.02 9.58 -1.72
C ALA A 80 21.14 10.49 -0.85
N ALA A 81 20.01 9.96 -0.34
CA ALA A 81 19.12 10.70 0.55
C ALA A 81 19.80 11.10 1.87
N ALA A 82 20.60 10.20 2.47
CA ALA A 82 21.39 10.50 3.67
C ALA A 82 22.42 11.61 3.41
N PHE A 83 23.18 11.50 2.31
CA PHE A 83 24.14 12.53 1.91
C PHE A 83 23.50 13.91 1.75
N LEU A 84 22.36 13.99 1.06
CA LEU A 84 21.66 15.27 0.85
C LEU A 84 21.15 15.88 2.16
N LYS A 85 20.75 15.05 3.12
CA LYS A 85 20.29 15.50 4.44
C LYS A 85 21.43 16.04 5.30
N ASP A 86 22.62 15.42 5.22
CA ASP A 86 23.81 15.87 5.95
C ASP A 86 24.41 17.16 5.36
N TYR A 87 24.05 17.51 4.12
CA TYR A 87 24.46 18.75 3.44
C TYR A 87 23.52 19.94 3.64
N SER A 88 22.36 19.77 4.30
CA SER A 88 21.39 20.84 4.60
C SER A 88 21.47 21.29 6.06
#